data_AF-W2USL4-F1
#
_entry.id   AF-W2USL4-F1
#
_cell.length_a   1.000
_cell.length_b   1.000
_cell.length_c   1.000
_cell.angle_alpha   90.00
_cell.angle_beta   90.00
_cell.angle_gamma   90.00
#
_symmetry.space_group_name_H-M   'P 1'
#
loop_
_entity.id
_entity.type
_entity.pdbx_description
1 polymer ?
#
loop_
_entity_poly.entity_id
_entity_poly.type
_entity_poly.pdbx_seq_one_letter_code
_entity_poly.pdbx_strand_id
1 'polypeptide(L)'
;MTYKQAQKHYGIQGRSTVLVWLRKHGTLDWSKPNLFMKSKETPAQKIKRLERELDDEKLKNKILNTMIDISDSQYGTSIRKKFSSQQSNASGKNKK
;
A
#
# COMPACT_ATOMS: atom_id res chain seq x y z
N MET A 1 -7.39 29.79 -11.91
CA MET A 1 -7.47 31.15 -12.49
C MET A 1 -6.09 31.54 -13.04
N THR A 2 -5.97 31.77 -14.33
CA THR A 2 -4.72 32.26 -14.95
C THR A 2 -4.62 33.78 -14.81
N TYR A 3 -3.40 34.34 -14.95
CA TYR A 3 -3.23 35.79 -14.85
C TYR A 3 -4.08 36.55 -15.89
N LYS A 4 -4.24 36.02 -17.11
CA LYS A 4 -5.07 36.62 -18.17
C LYS A 4 -6.55 36.68 -17.78
N GLN A 5 -7.05 35.62 -17.13
CA GLN A 5 -8.44 35.57 -16.66
C GLN A 5 -8.67 36.59 -15.53
N ALA A 6 -7.73 36.71 -14.59
CA ALA A 6 -7.80 37.71 -13.53
C ALA A 6 -7.72 39.15 -14.09
N GLN A 7 -6.89 39.41 -15.10
CA GLN A 7 -6.83 40.71 -15.75
C GLN A 7 -8.18 41.11 -16.35
N LYS A 8 -8.83 40.20 -17.08
CA LYS A 8 -10.13 40.47 -17.69
C LYS A 8 -11.25 40.63 -16.65
N HIS A 9 -11.22 39.81 -15.59
CA HIS A 9 -12.26 39.80 -14.57
C HIS A 9 -12.21 41.03 -13.64
N TYR A 10 -11.01 41.49 -13.29
CA TYR A 10 -10.80 42.59 -12.34
C TYR A 10 -10.35 43.91 -13.01
N GLY A 11 -10.31 43.97 -14.34
CA GLY A 11 -9.88 45.17 -15.08
C GLY A 11 -8.41 45.55 -14.89
N ILE A 12 -7.54 44.57 -14.62
CA ILE A 12 -6.12 44.84 -14.30
C ILE A 12 -5.31 44.95 -15.60
N GLN A 13 -4.82 46.16 -15.89
CA GLN A 13 -4.07 46.46 -17.11
C GLN A 13 -2.70 45.77 -17.17
N GLY A 14 -2.01 45.62 -16.03
CA GLY A 14 -0.66 45.06 -15.96
C GLY A 14 -0.60 43.60 -15.50
N ARG A 15 0.07 42.74 -16.28
CA ARG A 15 0.37 41.35 -15.88
C ARG A 15 1.17 41.30 -14.56
N SER A 16 2.12 42.22 -14.40
CA SER A 16 2.99 42.31 -13.22
C SER A 16 2.17 42.52 -11.95
N THR A 17 1.12 43.35 -11.99
CA THR A 17 0.23 43.61 -10.85
C THR A 17 -0.42 42.33 -10.35
N VAL A 18 -0.96 41.51 -11.26
CA VAL A 18 -1.56 40.22 -10.90
C VAL A 18 -0.54 39.28 -10.26
N LEU A 19 0.67 39.21 -10.81
CA LEU A 19 1.75 38.36 -10.26
C LEU A 19 2.26 38.86 -8.90
N VAL A 20 2.32 40.18 -8.68
CA VAL A 20 2.70 40.77 -7.40
C VAL A 20 1.65 40.43 -6.34
N TRP A 21 0.37 40.54 -6.66
CA TRP A 21 -0.70 40.16 -5.73
C TRP A 21 -0.68 38.66 -5.42
N LEU A 22 -0.47 37.81 -6.42
CA LEU A 22 -0.27 36.36 -6.23
C LEU A 22 0.92 36.03 -5.31
N ARG A 23 1.97 36.87 -5.28
CA ARG A 23 3.14 36.65 -4.45
C ARG A 23 2.99 37.23 -3.04
N LYS A 24 2.28 38.35 -2.89
CA LYS A 24 2.03 39.01 -1.60
C LYS A 24 0.90 38.37 -0.81
N HIS A 25 -0.16 37.98 -1.50
CA HIS A 25 -1.42 37.52 -0.90
C HIS A 25 -1.77 36.08 -1.30
N GLY A 26 -1.02 35.47 -2.22
CA GLY A 26 -1.21 34.06 -2.53
C GLY A 26 -0.75 33.18 -1.38
N THR A 27 -1.44 32.06 -1.19
CA THR A 27 -1.09 31.02 -0.22
C THR A 27 0.01 30.08 -0.72
N LEU A 28 0.52 30.31 -1.94
CA LEU A 28 1.56 29.50 -2.56
C LEU A 28 2.95 30.05 -2.19
N ASP A 29 3.73 29.24 -1.47
CA ASP A 29 5.12 29.55 -1.11
C ASP A 29 6.04 29.37 -2.33
N TRP A 30 6.37 30.47 -3.01
CA TRP A 30 7.23 30.47 -4.19
C TRP A 30 8.72 30.23 -3.90
N SER A 31 9.13 30.31 -2.62
CA SER A 31 10.50 29.99 -2.19
C SER A 31 10.77 28.49 -2.25
N LYS A 32 9.71 27.69 -2.10
CA LYS A 32 9.77 26.23 -2.24
C LYS A 32 9.30 25.90 -3.65
N PRO A 33 10.21 25.55 -4.59
CA PRO A 33 9.77 24.99 -5.86
C PRO A 33 8.92 23.79 -5.50
N ASN A 34 7.66 23.90 -5.88
CA ASN A 34 6.58 23.14 -5.30
C ASN A 34 6.96 21.66 -5.15
N LEU A 35 6.61 21.09 -4.00
CA LEU A 35 6.27 19.69 -3.83
C LEU A 35 5.02 19.36 -4.70
N PHE A 36 4.97 19.82 -5.95
CA PHE A 36 3.97 19.47 -6.93
C PHE A 36 4.08 17.97 -7.06
N MET A 37 3.09 17.31 -6.46
CA MET A 37 2.77 15.93 -6.68
C MET A 37 3.85 14.96 -6.18
N LYS A 38 3.90 14.73 -4.86
CA LYS A 38 3.77 13.32 -4.45
C LYS A 38 2.38 12.91 -4.94
N SER A 39 2.27 12.55 -6.22
CA SER A 39 1.04 11.99 -6.77
C SER A 39 0.74 10.81 -5.86
N LYS A 40 -0.30 10.92 -5.04
CA LYS A 40 -0.87 9.75 -4.38
C LYS A 40 -1.01 8.71 -5.49
N GLU A 41 -0.35 7.56 -5.33
CA GLU A 41 -0.36 6.51 -6.35
C GLU A 41 -1.80 6.36 -6.85
N THR A 42 -1.97 6.36 -8.17
CA THR A 42 -3.32 6.12 -8.72
C THR A 42 -3.81 4.77 -8.20
N PRO A 43 -5.10 4.58 -7.92
CA PRO A 43 -5.61 3.31 -7.41
C PRO A 43 -5.16 2.11 -8.25
N ALA A 44 -5.06 2.26 -9.56
CA ALA A 44 -4.54 1.24 -10.48
C ALA A 44 -3.06 0.90 -10.27
N GLN A 45 -2.19 1.89 -10.03
CA GLN A 45 -0.78 1.65 -9.71
C GLN A 45 -0.62 0.90 -8.39
N LYS A 46 -1.45 1.24 -7.39
CA LYS A 46 -1.47 0.56 -6.10
C LYS A 46 -1.91 -0.90 -6.25
N ILE A 47 -2.96 -1.18 -7.03
CA ILE A 47 -3.43 -2.54 -7.30
C ILE A 47 -2.33 -3.37 -7.96
N LYS A 48 -1.70 -2.85 -9.02
CA LYS A 48 -0.63 -3.56 -9.73
C LYS A 48 0.56 -3.91 -8.83
N ARG A 49 0.92 -3.00 -7.91
CA ARG A 49 1.96 -3.25 -6.92
C ARG A 49 1.57 -4.36 -5.95
N LEU A 50 0.36 -4.29 -5.41
CA LEU A 50 -0.16 -5.28 -4.46
C LEU A 50 -0.30 -6.67 -5.10
N GLU A 51 -0.73 -6.76 -6.36
CA GLU A 51 -0.81 -8.03 -7.10
C GLU A 51 0.56 -8.68 -7.23
N ARG A 52 1.61 -7.91 -7.57
CA ARG A 52 2.98 -8.42 -7.61
C ARG A 52 3.46 -8.91 -6.25
N GLU A 53 3.22 -8.12 -5.19
CA GLU A 53 3.60 -8.52 -3.83
C GLU A 53 2.87 -9.82 -3.41
N LEU A 54 1.60 -9.99 -3.78
CA LEU A 54 0.82 -11.20 -3.49
C LEU A 54 1.38 -12.43 -4.21
N ASP A 55 1.75 -12.30 -5.48
CA ASP A 55 2.28 -13.41 -6.28
C ASP A 55 3.65 -13.86 -5.78
N ASP A 56 4.53 -12.91 -5.42
CA ASP A 56 5.83 -13.20 -4.83
C ASP A 56 5.69 -13.95 -3.50
N GLU A 57 4.76 -13.54 -2.64
CA GLU A 57 4.50 -14.21 -1.35
C GLU A 57 3.90 -15.61 -1.51
N LYS A 58 3.01 -15.80 -2.50
CA LYS A 58 2.49 -17.14 -2.84
C LYS A 58 3.60 -18.05 -3.35
N LEU A 59 4.50 -17.53 -4.16
CA LEU A 59 5.65 -18.28 -4.67
C LEU A 59 6.59 -18.70 -3.52
N LYS A 60 6.92 -17.78 -2.61
CA LYS A 60 7.73 -18.08 -1.42
C LYS A 60 7.09 -19.17 -0.56
N ASN A 61 5.78 -19.08 -0.30
CA ASN A 61 5.05 -20.11 0.44
C ASN A 61 5.09 -21.47 -0.27
N LYS A 62 4.92 -21.51 -1.59
CA LYS A 62 5.01 -22.74 -2.37
C LYS A 62 6.40 -23.37 -2.28
N ILE A 63 7.44 -22.57 -2.43
CA ILE A 63 8.84 -23.02 -2.30
C ILE A 63 9.09 -23.55 -0.89
N LEU A 64 8.65 -22.84 0.14
CA LEU A 64 8.81 -23.26 1.53
C LEU A 64 8.13 -24.61 1.80
N ASN A 65 6.86 -24.78 1.37
CA ASN A 65 6.16 -26.05 1.53
C ASN A 65 6.86 -27.18 0.78
N THR A 66 7.30 -26.93 -0.46
CA THR A 66 8.04 -27.93 -1.25
C THR A 66 9.35 -28.33 -0.57
N MET A 67 10.07 -27.37 0.01
CA MET A 67 11.31 -27.63 0.74
C MET A 67 11.05 -28.46 2.01
N ILE A 68 9.95 -28.22 2.71
CA ILE A 68 9.52 -29.02 3.86
C ILE A 68 9.21 -30.45 3.41
N ASP A 69 8.45 -30.64 2.32
CA ASP A 69 8.13 -31.97 1.79
C ASP A 69 9.38 -32.76 1.38
N ILE A 70 10.36 -32.09 0.75
CA ILE A 70 11.66 -32.70 0.43
C ILE A 70 12.42 -33.07 1.70
N SER A 71 12.44 -32.20 2.70
CA SER A 71 13.15 -32.43 3.96
C SER A 71 12.55 -33.61 4.75
N ASP A 72 11.21 -33.64 4.84
CA ASP A 72 10.49 -34.71 5.53
C ASP A 72 10.64 -36.04 4.77
N SER A 73 10.67 -36.04 3.43
CA SER A 73 10.85 -37.27 2.62
C SER A 73 12.28 -37.83 2.64
N GLN A 74 13.30 -36.97 2.58
CA GLN A 74 14.71 -37.39 2.47
C GLN A 74 15.36 -37.63 3.84
N TYR A 75 15.04 -36.80 4.82
CA TYR A 75 15.71 -36.80 6.14
C TYR A 75 14.79 -37.23 7.27
N GLY A 76 13.51 -37.53 7.01
CA GLY A 76 12.54 -37.94 8.02
C GLY A 76 12.32 -36.88 9.09
N THR A 77 12.62 -35.61 8.79
CA THR A 77 12.35 -34.51 9.70
C THR A 77 10.84 -34.42 9.91
N SER A 78 10.39 -34.11 11.13
CA SER A 78 8.96 -33.88 11.40
C SER A 78 8.74 -32.40 11.66
N ILE A 79 9.11 -31.57 10.69
CA ILE A 79 9.07 -30.09 10.82
C ILE A 79 7.62 -29.61 10.85
N ARG A 80 6.73 -30.30 10.14
CA ARG A 80 5.31 -29.97 10.11
C ARG A 80 4.66 -30.15 11.48
N LYS A 81 4.07 -29.07 11.99
CA LYS A 81 3.26 -29.11 13.22
C LYS A 81 2.05 -30.03 13.01
N LYS A 82 1.96 -31.11 13.78
CA LYS A 82 0.80 -32.02 13.77
C LYS A 82 -0.29 -31.44 14.66
N PHE A 83 -1.44 -31.06 14.08
CA PHE A 83 -2.61 -30.55 14.81
C PHE A 83 -3.47 -31.68 15.41
N SER A 84 -2.85 -32.71 15.99
CA SER A 84 -3.57 -33.82 16.62
C SER A 84 -3.45 -33.73 18.13
N SER A 85 -4.28 -32.90 18.76
CA SER A 85 -4.73 -33.23 20.12
C SER A 85 -5.92 -34.16 19.97
N GLN A 86 -5.74 -35.46 20.25
CA GLN A 86 -6.86 -36.33 20.56
C GLN A 86 -7.60 -35.68 21.73
N GLN A 87 -8.76 -35.10 21.46
CA GLN A 87 -9.70 -34.75 22.52
C GLN A 87 -10.10 -36.10 23.14
N SER A 88 -9.56 -36.40 24.32
CA SER A 88 -9.94 -37.58 25.07
C SER A 88 -11.45 -37.49 25.29
N ASN A 89 -12.21 -38.40 24.70
CA ASN A 89 -13.62 -38.55 25.02
C ASN A 89 -13.67 -38.94 26.49
N ALA A 90 -13.91 -37.94 27.35
CA ALA A 90 -14.01 -38.13 28.78
C ALA A 90 -15.09 -39.18 29.05
N SER A 91 -14.63 -40.30 29.59
CA SER A 91 -15.39 -41.43 30.11
C SER A 91 -16.68 -40.97 30.78
N GLY A 92 -17.82 -41.13 30.09
CA GLY A 92 -19.15 -41.07 30.69
C GLY A 92 -19.38 -42.26 31.61
N LYS A 93 -18.73 -42.27 32.78
CA LYS A 93 -19.14 -43.10 33.91
C LYS A 93 -20.17 -42.30 34.69
N ASN A 94 -21.45 -42.68 34.59
CA ASN A 94 -22.37 -42.79 35.73
C ASN A 94 -23.81 -43.05 35.26
N LYS A 95 -24.35 -44.24 35.58
CA LYS A 95 -25.38 -44.45 36.62
C LYS A 95 -26.01 -45.84 36.50
N LYS A 96 -25.84 -46.66 37.54
CA LYS A 96 -26.89 -47.56 38.03
C LYS A 96 -26.83 -47.59 39.55
#